data_AF-A0A920S6G6-F1
#
_entry.id   AF-A0A920S6G6-F1
#
_cell.length_a   1.000
_cell.length_b   1.000
_cell.length_c   1.000
_cell.angle_alpha   90.00
_cell.angle_beta   90.00
_cell.angle_gamma   90.00
#
_symmetry.space_group_name_H-M   'P 1'
#
loop_
_entity.id
_entity.type
_entity.pdbx_description
1 polymer ?
#
loop_
_entity_poly.entity_id
_entity_poly.type
_entity_poly.pdbx_seq_one_letter_code
_entity_poly.pdbx_strand_id
1 'polypeptide(L)'
;MAGAHHHIERFFQKQRDAGGPLGPDGPEWERFDFDAPNGCGLRHYPESVRNAFRQHATATADGRIWPKPTFIRFKQGDAVLILHATPHGPSRVEGPDPRFMAYFRLTAAARPEGNESIYPDALCDNWLEWKGMHETVDRIRQHPVEHH
;
A
#
# COMPACT_ATOMS: atom_id res chain seq x y z
N MET A 1 0.99 7.61 11.20
CA MET A 1 2.20 8.42 11.43
C MET A 1 1.89 9.84 11.01
N ALA A 2 1.74 10.76 11.96
CA ALA A 2 1.58 12.18 11.62
C ALA A 2 2.84 12.65 10.85
N GLY A 3 2.66 13.38 9.74
CA GLY A 3 3.76 13.88 8.93
C GLY A 3 4.47 12.86 8.02
N ALA A 4 4.03 11.59 7.95
CA ALA A 4 4.64 10.60 7.05
C ALA A 4 4.59 10.99 5.57
N HIS A 5 3.53 11.70 5.17
CA HIS A 5 3.40 12.22 3.81
C HIS A 5 4.53 13.19 3.44
N HIS A 6 5.09 13.97 4.38
CA HIS A 6 6.24 14.85 4.09
C HIS A 6 7.55 14.08 3.84
N HIS A 7 7.76 12.96 4.53
CA HIS A 7 8.94 12.12 4.26
C HIS A 7 8.82 11.41 2.91
N ILE A 8 7.63 10.91 2.57
CA ILE A 8 7.34 10.32 1.26
C ILE A 8 7.45 11.39 0.15
N GLU A 9 6.89 12.59 0.36
CA GLU A 9 6.97 13.69 -0.60
C GLU A 9 8.42 14.06 -0.90
N ARG A 10 9.25 14.28 0.13
CA ARG A 10 10.68 14.54 -0.03
C ARG A 10 11.40 13.42 -0.76
N PHE A 11 11.05 12.16 -0.46
CA PHE A 11 11.61 11.01 -1.15
C PHE A 11 11.26 10.99 -2.64
N PHE A 12 10.01 11.31 -3.00
CA PHE A 12 9.59 11.42 -4.39
C PHE A 12 10.20 12.61 -5.13
N GLN A 13 10.36 13.76 -4.46
CA GLN A 13 11.12 14.88 -5.02
C GLN A 13 12.55 14.42 -5.35
N LYS A 14 13.21 13.69 -4.44
CA LYS A 14 14.54 13.12 -4.70
C LYS A 14 14.57 12.15 -5.90
N GLN A 15 13.62 11.22 -5.99
CA GLN A 15 13.54 10.30 -7.14
C GLN A 15 13.33 11.03 -8.47
N ARG A 16 12.44 12.04 -8.47
CA ARG A 16 12.20 12.92 -9.62
C ARG A 16 13.50 13.62 -10.05
N ASP A 17 14.19 14.24 -9.10
CA ASP A 17 15.39 15.03 -9.36
C ASP A 17 16.56 14.14 -9.83
N ALA A 18 16.54 12.85 -9.47
CA ALA A 18 17.45 11.81 -9.98
C ALA A 18 17.02 11.20 -11.33
N GLY A 19 15.93 11.69 -11.95
CA GLY A 19 15.49 11.30 -13.29
C GLY A 19 14.76 9.95 -13.38
N GLY A 20 14.44 9.34 -12.24
CA GLY A 20 13.92 7.97 -12.22
C GLY A 20 12.45 7.87 -11.80
N PRO A 21 11.77 6.77 -12.16
CA PRO A 21 10.34 6.62 -11.90
C PRO A 21 10.04 6.83 -10.42
N LEU A 22 8.92 7.48 -10.12
CA LEU A 22 8.48 7.66 -8.74
C LEU A 22 7.91 6.36 -8.22
N GLY A 23 8.37 5.94 -7.03
CA GLY A 23 7.91 4.72 -6.39
C GLY A 23 8.89 3.55 -6.50
N PRO A 24 8.35 2.31 -6.41
CA PRO A 24 9.12 1.09 -6.58
C PRO A 24 9.83 1.04 -7.95
N ASP A 25 11.05 0.51 -7.95
CA ASP A 25 12.03 0.50 -9.04
C ASP A 25 12.58 1.89 -9.42
N GLY A 26 12.19 2.92 -8.68
CA GLY A 26 12.85 4.22 -8.71
C GLY A 26 14.15 4.24 -7.91
N PRO A 27 14.93 5.33 -8.02
CA PRO A 27 16.16 5.51 -7.26
C PRO A 27 15.94 5.25 -5.76
N GLU A 28 16.79 4.40 -5.17
CA GLU A 28 16.75 4.02 -3.74
C GLU A 28 15.45 3.33 -3.26
N TRP A 29 14.65 2.78 -4.19
CA TRP A 29 13.48 1.96 -3.86
C TRP A 29 13.39 0.74 -4.78
N GLU A 30 14.21 -0.27 -4.53
CA GLU A 30 14.03 -1.58 -5.17
C GLU A 30 12.66 -2.17 -4.80
N ARG A 31 11.91 -2.72 -5.76
CA ARG A 31 10.60 -3.32 -5.45
C ARG A 31 10.71 -4.64 -4.71
N PHE A 32 11.67 -5.47 -5.08
CA PHE A 32 11.79 -6.83 -4.58
C PHE A 32 12.81 -6.93 -3.43
N ASP A 33 12.49 -7.83 -2.50
CA ASP A 33 13.35 -8.22 -1.39
C ASP A 33 13.66 -9.71 -1.53
N PHE A 34 14.77 -10.04 -2.19
CA PHE A 34 15.19 -11.42 -2.43
C PHE A 34 15.72 -12.11 -1.17
N ASP A 35 16.00 -11.34 -0.12
CA ASP A 35 16.47 -11.84 1.18
C ASP A 35 15.30 -12.16 2.13
N ALA A 36 14.05 -12.03 1.66
CA ALA A 36 12.89 -12.36 2.47
C ALA A 36 12.86 -13.86 2.87
N PRO A 37 12.33 -14.21 4.06
CA PRO A 37 12.32 -15.60 4.55
C PRO A 37 11.67 -16.63 3.61
N ASN A 38 10.79 -16.18 2.72
CA ASN A 38 10.12 -16.99 1.71
C ASN A 38 10.83 -16.97 0.33
N GLY A 39 12.06 -16.45 0.26
CA GLY A 39 12.90 -16.38 -0.95
C GLY A 39 12.59 -15.22 -1.91
N CYS A 40 11.47 -14.50 -1.72
CA CYS A 40 11.15 -13.27 -2.42
C CYS A 40 9.99 -12.54 -1.75
N GLY A 41 10.19 -11.27 -1.40
CA GLY A 41 9.19 -10.39 -0.82
C GLY A 41 9.08 -9.05 -1.56
N LEU A 42 8.15 -8.20 -1.10
CA LEU A 42 7.99 -6.84 -1.59
C LEU A 42 8.57 -5.85 -0.58
N ARG A 43 9.41 -4.92 -1.04
CA ARG A 43 9.81 -3.74 -0.27
C ARG A 43 8.70 -2.71 -0.33
N HIS A 44 7.80 -2.79 0.65
CA HIS A 44 6.63 -1.91 0.73
C HIS A 44 6.98 -0.42 0.87
N TYR A 45 8.17 -0.07 1.37
CA TYR A 45 8.61 1.31 1.60
C TYR A 45 10.10 1.48 1.34
N PRO A 46 10.53 2.69 0.95
CA PRO A 46 11.94 3.05 0.97
C PRO A 46 12.52 2.93 2.37
N GLU A 47 13.75 2.44 2.46
CA GLU A 47 14.41 2.22 3.73
C GLU A 47 14.64 3.53 4.50
N SER A 48 14.91 4.63 3.78
CA SER A 48 15.07 5.97 4.35
C SER A 48 13.80 6.49 5.03
N VAL A 49 12.63 6.23 4.43
CA VAL A 49 11.33 6.59 5.01
C VAL A 49 11.03 5.70 6.21
N ARG A 50 11.29 4.39 6.11
CA ARG A 50 11.08 3.45 7.22
C ARG A 50 11.90 3.84 8.45
N ASN A 51 13.17 4.20 8.24
CA ASN A 51 14.08 4.60 9.31
C ASN A 51 13.67 5.92 10.00
N ALA A 52 13.01 6.84 9.29
CA ALA A 52 12.49 8.07 9.89
C ALA A 52 11.44 7.83 11.00
N PHE A 53 10.83 6.64 11.05
CA PHE A 53 9.79 6.28 12.04
C PHE A 53 10.23 5.19 13.02
N ARG A 54 11.53 4.98 13.20
CA ARG A 54 12.09 3.90 14.03
C ARG A 54 11.82 4.05 15.53
N GLN A 55 11.72 5.29 16.03
CA GLN A 55 11.69 5.62 17.46
C GLN A 55 10.62 4.87 18.28
N HIS A 56 9.52 4.45 17.64
CA HIS A 56 8.45 3.67 18.27
C HIS A 56 8.06 2.44 17.47
N ALA A 57 8.91 1.97 16.56
CA ALA A 57 8.63 0.81 15.75
C ALA A 57 8.69 -0.47 16.59
N THR A 58 7.86 -1.45 16.24
CA THR A 58 8.02 -2.84 16.67
C THR A 58 8.95 -3.55 15.69
N ALA A 59 9.76 -4.50 16.15
CA ALA A 59 10.55 -5.36 15.26
C ALA A 59 9.85 -6.73 15.11
N THR A 60 9.83 -7.26 13.88
CA THR A 60 9.51 -8.67 13.65
C THR A 60 10.69 -9.56 14.01
N ALA A 61 10.47 -10.87 14.11
CA ALA A 61 11.50 -11.85 14.46
C ALA A 61 12.70 -11.86 13.49
N ASP A 62 12.50 -11.43 12.25
CA ASP A 62 13.53 -11.26 11.21
C ASP A 62 14.25 -9.89 11.29
N GLY A 63 14.00 -9.08 12.33
CA GLY A 63 14.63 -7.79 12.55
C GLY A 63 14.04 -6.63 11.73
N ARG A 64 13.03 -6.87 10.88
CA ARG A 64 12.38 -5.79 10.13
C ARG A 64 11.55 -4.89 11.06
N ILE A 65 11.68 -3.58 10.85
CA ILE A 65 10.95 -2.60 11.65
C ILE A 65 9.56 -2.31 11.06
N TRP A 66 8.58 -2.26 11.95
CA TRP A 66 7.18 -1.92 11.71
C TRP A 66 6.86 -0.64 12.48
N PRO A 67 6.77 0.51 11.79
CA PRO A 67 6.45 1.77 12.44
C PRO A 67 5.11 1.71 13.18
N LYS A 68 5.06 2.29 14.39
CA LYS A 68 3.80 2.38 15.15
C LYS A 68 2.78 3.21 14.37
N PRO A 69 1.56 2.68 14.13
CA PRO A 69 0.51 3.44 13.47
C PRO A 69 0.04 4.60 14.35
N THR A 70 -0.42 5.67 13.70
CA THR A 70 -1.17 6.74 14.39
C THR A 70 -2.63 6.52 14.07
N PHE A 71 -3.44 6.24 15.08
CA PHE A 71 -4.88 6.11 14.90
C PHE A 71 -5.50 7.49 14.75
N ILE A 72 -6.34 7.64 13.73
CA ILE A 72 -7.13 8.84 13.48
C ILE A 72 -8.59 8.43 13.58
N ARG A 73 -9.35 9.16 14.41
CA ARG A 73 -10.79 8.94 14.57
C ARG A 73 -11.52 9.97 13.73
N PHE A 74 -12.50 9.50 12.96
CA PHE A 74 -13.35 10.31 12.11
C PHE A 74 -14.78 10.30 12.65
N LYS A 75 -15.48 11.42 12.45
CA LYS A 75 -16.93 11.53 12.57
C LYS A 75 -17.57 11.39 11.19
N GLN A 76 -18.86 11.12 11.15
CA GLN A 76 -19.62 11.15 9.90
C GLN A 76 -19.48 12.54 9.24
N GLY A 77 -19.11 12.55 7.95
CA GLY A 77 -18.86 13.77 7.18
C GLY A 77 -17.40 14.20 7.14
N ASP A 78 -16.53 13.67 8.01
CA ASP A 78 -15.09 13.93 7.90
C ASP A 78 -14.50 13.21 6.68
N ALA A 79 -13.50 13.84 6.06
CA ALA A 79 -12.73 13.25 4.97
C ALA A 79 -11.23 13.31 5.28
N VAL A 80 -10.47 12.36 4.72
CA VAL A 80 -9.01 12.34 4.78
C VAL A 80 -8.44 12.27 3.38
N LEU A 81 -7.51 13.16 3.07
CA LEU A 81 -6.71 13.11 1.85
C LEU A 81 -5.35 12.50 2.18
N ILE A 82 -5.00 11.42 1.50
CA ILE A 82 -3.76 10.67 1.75
C ILE A 82 -3.01 10.48 0.44
N LEU A 83 -1.72 10.77 0.43
CA LEU A 83 -0.85 10.45 -0.71
C LEU A 83 -0.81 8.93 -0.91
N HIS A 84 -0.98 8.46 -2.14
CA HIS A 84 -1.12 7.04 -2.49
C HIS A 84 -0.04 6.10 -1.89
N ALA A 85 1.18 6.60 -1.68
CA ALA A 85 2.29 5.84 -1.13
C ALA A 85 2.46 5.96 0.40
N THR A 86 1.60 6.72 1.08
CA THR A 86 1.63 6.82 2.55
C THR A 86 1.16 5.49 3.14
N PRO A 87 1.89 4.88 4.10
CA PRO A 87 1.41 3.73 4.85
C PRO A 87 0.11 4.08 5.59
N HIS A 88 -0.98 3.41 5.22
CA HIS A 88 -2.26 3.55 5.90
C HIS A 88 -3.06 2.26 5.78
N GLY A 89 -4.02 2.09 6.68
CA GLY A 89 -4.92 0.96 6.67
C GLY A 89 -6.04 1.15 7.68
N PRO A 90 -7.18 0.47 7.49
CA PRO A 90 -8.25 0.49 8.46
C PRO A 90 -7.88 -0.34 9.71
N SER A 91 -8.35 0.09 10.88
CA SER A 91 -8.36 -0.78 12.07
C SER A 91 -9.40 -1.90 11.90
N ARG A 92 -9.27 -2.98 12.67
CA ARG A 92 -10.36 -3.96 12.83
C ARG A 92 -11.64 -3.25 13.29
N VAL A 93 -12.79 -3.67 12.78
CA VAL A 93 -14.11 -3.29 13.30
C VAL A 93 -14.46 -4.29 14.40
N GLU A 94 -14.77 -3.78 15.58
CA GLU A 94 -15.26 -4.58 16.72
C GLU A 94 -16.64 -4.07 17.10
N GLY A 95 -17.62 -4.96 17.16
CA GLY A 95 -19.02 -4.62 17.44
C GLY A 95 -19.97 -4.93 16.28
N PRO A 96 -21.29 -4.81 16.52
CA PRO A 96 -22.32 -5.15 15.54
C PRO A 96 -22.50 -4.06 14.47
N ASP A 97 -22.05 -2.84 14.73
CA ASP A 97 -22.28 -1.71 13.84
C ASP A 97 -21.31 -1.71 12.65
N PRO A 98 -21.81 -1.72 11.40
CA PRO A 98 -20.96 -1.67 10.22
C PRO A 98 -20.27 -0.32 10.07
N ARG A 99 -19.01 -0.33 9.61
CA ARG A 99 -18.27 0.88 9.26
C ARG A 99 -18.28 1.08 7.75
N PHE A 100 -18.90 2.17 7.31
CA PHE A 100 -18.91 2.59 5.90
C PHE A 100 -17.91 3.72 5.64
N MET A 101 -17.26 3.67 4.49
CA MET A 101 -16.37 4.71 3.98
C MET A 101 -16.47 4.73 2.46
N ALA A 102 -16.60 5.91 1.86
CA ALA A 102 -16.42 6.09 0.43
C ALA A 102 -14.97 6.43 0.14
N TYR A 103 -14.38 5.79 -0.88
CA TYR A 103 -13.00 6.01 -1.28
C TYR A 103 -12.95 6.57 -2.70
N PHE A 104 -12.27 7.70 -2.87
CA PHE A 104 -12.05 8.34 -4.16
C PHE A 104 -10.55 8.45 -4.43
N ARG A 105 -10.13 8.21 -5.68
CA ARG A 105 -8.77 8.52 -6.13
C ARG A 105 -8.82 9.85 -6.86
N LEU A 106 -8.15 10.86 -6.31
CA LEU A 106 -7.98 12.15 -6.97
C LEU A 106 -6.70 12.11 -7.80
N THR A 107 -6.78 12.60 -9.03
CA THR A 107 -5.65 12.67 -9.96
C THR A 107 -5.58 14.05 -10.59
N ALA A 108 -4.41 14.43 -11.10
CA ALA A 108 -4.30 15.64 -11.90
C ALA A 108 -5.22 15.56 -13.13
N ALA A 109 -5.83 16.67 -13.51
CA ALA A 109 -6.70 16.76 -14.69
C ALA A 109 -5.96 16.51 -16.01
N ALA A 110 -4.63 16.69 -16.03
CA ALA A 110 -3.78 16.44 -17.18
C ALA A 110 -3.19 15.02 -17.19
N ARG A 111 -3.84 14.05 -16.53
CA ARG A 111 -3.34 12.67 -16.51
C ARG A 111 -3.47 12.07 -17.92
N PRO A 112 -2.46 11.34 -18.43
CA PRO A 112 -2.61 10.65 -19.72
C PRO A 112 -3.77 9.65 -19.66
N GLU A 113 -4.58 9.57 -20.72
CA GLU A 113 -5.80 8.74 -20.80
C GLU A 113 -5.55 7.27 -20.39
N GLY A 114 -4.44 6.67 -20.84
CA GLY A 114 -4.08 5.29 -20.46
C GLY A 114 -3.82 5.09 -18.96
N ASN A 115 -3.57 6.16 -18.22
CA ASN A 115 -3.39 6.16 -16.76
C ASN A 115 -4.66 6.55 -15.99
N GLU A 116 -5.74 6.91 -16.69
CA GLU A 116 -7.06 7.19 -16.11
C GLU A 116 -7.91 5.93 -15.95
N SER A 117 -7.55 4.85 -16.65
CA SER A 117 -8.22 3.56 -16.57
C SER A 117 -8.23 3.04 -15.13
N ILE A 118 -9.43 3.01 -14.56
CA ILE A 118 -9.75 2.25 -13.36
C ILE A 118 -10.24 0.87 -13.80
N TYR A 119 -9.90 -0.16 -13.04
CA TYR A 119 -10.44 -1.52 -13.21
C TYR A 119 -11.41 -1.75 -12.05
N PRO A 120 -12.70 -1.36 -12.15
CA PRO A 120 -13.63 -1.42 -11.03
C PRO A 120 -13.76 -2.84 -10.49
N ASP A 121 -13.73 -3.83 -11.38
CA ASP A 121 -13.78 -5.25 -11.02
C ASP A 121 -12.58 -5.64 -10.14
N ALA A 122 -11.39 -5.07 -10.41
CA ALA A 122 -10.19 -5.34 -9.61
C ALA A 122 -10.23 -4.72 -8.21
N LEU A 123 -11.10 -3.73 -7.96
CA LEU A 123 -11.34 -3.21 -6.61
C LEU A 123 -12.01 -4.25 -5.71
N CYS A 124 -12.81 -5.14 -6.30
CA CYS A 124 -13.52 -6.21 -5.61
C CYS A 124 -12.80 -7.56 -5.73
N ASP A 125 -11.99 -7.74 -6.77
CA ASP A 125 -11.19 -8.93 -7.04
C ASP A 125 -9.74 -8.55 -7.34
N ASN A 126 -8.94 -8.44 -6.28
CA ASN A 126 -7.53 -8.04 -6.38
C ASN A 126 -6.69 -8.97 -7.27
N TRP A 127 -7.16 -10.20 -7.54
CA TRP A 127 -6.47 -11.14 -8.41
C TRP A 127 -6.48 -10.69 -9.88
N LEU A 128 -7.45 -9.90 -10.32
CA LEU A 128 -7.52 -9.37 -11.69
C LEU A 128 -6.36 -8.42 -12.03
N GLU A 129 -5.78 -7.76 -11.02
CA GLU A 129 -4.57 -6.93 -11.19
C GLU A 129 -3.29 -7.77 -11.23
N TRP A 130 -3.27 -8.92 -10.57
CA TRP A 130 -2.07 -9.74 -10.42
C TRP A 130 -2.07 -10.97 -11.34
N LYS A 131 -1.64 -10.73 -12.59
CA LYS A 131 -1.49 -11.77 -13.63
C LYS A 131 -0.75 -13.03 -13.17
N GLY A 132 0.26 -12.88 -12.30
CA GLY A 132 1.07 -14.00 -11.80
C GLY A 132 0.31 -15.01 -10.92
N MET A 133 -0.86 -14.64 -10.41
CA MET A 133 -1.69 -15.53 -9.58
C MET A 133 -2.91 -16.10 -10.30
N HIS A 134 -3.18 -15.67 -11.55
CA HIS A 134 -4.39 -16.06 -12.27
C HIS A 134 -4.58 -17.57 -12.33
N GLU A 135 -3.58 -18.33 -12.78
CA GLU A 135 -3.67 -19.81 -12.88
C GLU A 135 -3.97 -20.47 -11.52
N THR A 136 -3.36 -19.96 -10.44
CA THR A 136 -3.58 -20.51 -9.10
C THR A 136 -4.99 -20.21 -8.61
N VAL A 137 -5.46 -18.99 -8.80
CA VAL A 137 -6.80 -18.54 -8.39
C VAL A 137 -7.87 -19.25 -9.20
N ASP A 138 -7.67 -19.43 -10.50
CA ASP A 138 -8.60 -20.15 -11.38
C ASP A 138 -8.75 -21.60 -10.95
N ARG A 139 -7.64 -22.28 -10.62
CA ARG A 139 -7.68 -23.65 -10.09
C ARG A 139 -8.47 -23.74 -8.78
N ILE A 140 -8.29 -22.77 -7.87
CA ILE A 140 -9.04 -22.71 -6.60
C ILE A 140 -10.54 -22.47 -6.85
N ARG A 141 -10.88 -21.60 -7.80
CA ARG A 141 -12.28 -21.29 -8.16
C ARG A 141 -12.98 -22.48 -8.82
N GLN A 142 -12.27 -23.30 -9.57
CA GLN A 142 -12.80 -24.51 -10.21
C GLN A 142 -12.97 -25.68 -9.23
N HIS A 143 -12.24 -25.67 -8.11
CA HIS A 143 -12.32 -26.68 -7.04
C HIS A 143 -12.42 -26.01 -5.68
N PRO A 144 -13.57 -25.37 -5.35
CA PRO A 144 -13.77 -24.78 -4.05
C PRO A 144 -13.61 -25.86 -2.98
N VAL A 145 -12.65 -25.68 -2.07
CA VAL A 145 -12.53 -26.55 -0.90
C VAL A 145 -13.75 -26.30 -0.03
N GLU A 146 -14.60 -27.30 0.14
CA GLU A 146 -15.72 -27.22 1.08
C GLU A 146 -15.15 -27.06 2.49
N HIS A 147 -15.34 -25.88 3.09
CA HIS A 147 -15.08 -25.68 4.49
C HIS A 147 -16.29 -26.19 5.28
N HIS A 148 -16.12 -27.34 5.96
CA HIS A 148 -17.02 -27.84 6.99
C HIS A 148 -16.93 -27.01 8.28
#